data_AF-A0A938CAQ7-F1
#
_entry.id   AF-A0A938CAQ7-F1
#
_cell.length_a   1.000
_cell.length_b   1.000
_cell.length_c   1.000
_cell.angle_alpha   90.00
_cell.angle_beta   90.00
_cell.angle_gamma   90.00
#
_symmetry.space_group_name_H-M   'P 1'
#
loop_
_entity.id
_entity.type
_entity.pdbx_description
1 polymer ?
#
loop_
_entity_poly.entity_id
_entity_poly.type
_entity_poly.pdbx_seq_one_letter_code
_entity_poly.pdbx_strand_id
1 'polypeptide(L)'
;MLALMPLLTRAIVATAIAIAALTTSSRAADLFVPTDRLGALVEAIDQACPECRTQGLSPCGTADIQVGKRFAKTLFQGKPPRGYLLSFLMAHGAFFDALRTPDRDEFLQSLAERFASARLISLDEGFKSARVLAPPSNVDVQYSPEHHRCFGVDRKSTSCCLGDGGDDRSCPPKADSPRVFLTFDDPEAGETLNVTWAPIAGASKLKRAPTAGGRGTLYYCLTNDAGALKGR
;
A
#
# COMPACT_ATOMS: atom_id res chain seq x y z
N MET A 1 12.22 -27.75 48.50
CA MET A 1 11.23 -27.76 47.39
C MET A 1 10.26 -26.61 47.58
N LEU A 2 10.49 -25.43 46.99
CA LEU A 2 9.51 -24.33 46.84
C LEU A 2 10.24 -23.08 46.29
N ALA A 3 10.63 -23.09 45.00
CA ALA A 3 11.21 -21.90 44.35
C ALA A 3 11.12 -21.90 42.81
N LEU A 4 10.21 -22.66 42.20
CA LEU A 4 10.12 -22.81 40.73
C LEU A 4 8.83 -22.26 40.09
N MET A 5 7.88 -21.74 40.89
CA MET A 5 6.59 -21.28 40.36
C MET A 5 6.53 -19.86 39.73
N PRO A 6 7.44 -18.89 39.94
CA PRO A 6 7.24 -17.53 39.40
C PRO A 6 7.71 -17.35 37.95
N LEU A 7 8.48 -18.29 37.40
CA LEU A 7 9.04 -18.18 36.04
C LEU A 7 8.08 -18.68 34.95
N LEU A 8 7.29 -19.72 35.21
CA LEU A 8 6.31 -20.23 34.24
C LEU A 8 5.19 -19.22 33.96
N THR A 9 4.73 -18.50 34.98
CA THR A 9 3.63 -17.55 34.86
C THR A 9 4.01 -16.33 34.01
N ARG A 10 5.29 -15.90 34.05
CA ARG A 10 5.78 -14.77 33.25
C ARG A 10 5.92 -15.12 31.77
N ALA A 11 6.35 -16.35 31.44
CA ALA A 11 6.45 -16.81 30.06
C ALA A 11 5.08 -16.91 29.39
N ILE A 12 4.08 -17.46 30.09
CA ILE A 12 2.71 -17.61 29.57
C ILE A 12 2.04 -16.26 29.31
N VAL A 13 2.23 -15.29 30.20
CA VAL A 13 1.67 -13.93 30.04
C VAL A 13 2.34 -13.20 28.87
N ALA A 14 3.65 -13.33 28.69
CA ALA A 14 4.36 -12.73 27.55
C ALA A 14 3.90 -13.31 26.19
N THR A 15 3.67 -14.62 26.11
CA THR A 15 3.13 -15.26 24.89
C THR A 15 1.68 -14.85 24.62
N ALA A 16 0.83 -14.74 25.65
CA ALA A 16 -0.56 -14.30 25.49
C ALA A 16 -0.68 -12.84 25.01
N ILE A 17 0.21 -11.95 25.48
CA ILE A 17 0.26 -10.54 25.02
C ILE A 17 0.77 -10.46 23.58
N ALA A 18 1.77 -11.27 23.19
CA ALA A 18 2.23 -11.33 21.80
C ALA A 18 1.14 -11.84 20.83
N ILE A 19 0.33 -12.82 21.25
CA ILE A 19 -0.81 -13.32 20.46
C ILE A 19 -1.94 -12.29 20.39
N ALA A 20 -2.25 -11.58 21.49
CA ALA A 20 -3.27 -10.54 21.48
C ALA A 20 -2.88 -9.31 20.64
N ALA A 21 -1.59 -8.92 20.66
CA ALA A 21 -1.07 -7.82 19.85
C ALA A 21 -1.05 -8.13 18.33
N LEU A 22 -1.11 -9.41 17.95
CA LEU A 22 -1.26 -9.84 16.55
C LEU A 22 -2.70 -9.74 16.03
N THR A 23 -3.69 -9.44 16.89
CA THR A 23 -5.12 -9.51 16.53
C THR A 23 -5.84 -8.17 16.51
N THR A 24 -5.15 -7.04 16.63
CA THR A 24 -5.72 -5.75 16.22
C THR A 24 -5.73 -5.67 14.70
N SER A 25 -6.51 -6.54 14.05
CA SER A 25 -6.86 -6.40 12.65
C SER A 25 -7.50 -5.02 12.52
N SER A 26 -6.81 -4.06 11.90
CA SER A 26 -7.52 -2.88 11.41
C SER A 26 -8.67 -3.44 10.57
N ARG A 27 -9.91 -3.07 10.91
CA ARG A 27 -11.06 -3.56 10.15
C ARG A 27 -10.91 -3.01 8.75
N ALA A 28 -10.53 -3.87 7.81
CA ALA A 28 -10.47 -3.51 6.41
C ALA A 28 -11.83 -2.95 6.00
N ALA A 29 -11.83 -1.80 5.33
CA ALA A 29 -13.06 -1.17 4.91
C ALA A 29 -13.74 -2.00 3.80
N ASP A 30 -15.07 -2.05 3.80
CA ASP A 30 -15.79 -2.88 2.84
C ASP A 30 -15.73 -2.27 1.42
N LEU A 31 -15.27 -3.05 0.45
CA LEU A 31 -15.29 -2.76 -0.98
C LEU A 31 -16.48 -3.51 -1.60
N PHE A 32 -17.61 -2.83 -1.73
CA PHE A 32 -18.85 -3.45 -2.19
C PHE A 32 -18.85 -3.71 -3.69
N VAL A 33 -18.97 -4.99 -4.06
CA VAL A 33 -19.09 -5.46 -5.44
C VAL A 33 -20.47 -6.13 -5.66
N PRO A 34 -20.95 -6.25 -6.91
CA PRO A 34 -22.15 -7.02 -7.19
C PRO A 34 -22.04 -8.45 -6.67
N THR A 35 -23.05 -8.91 -5.93
CA THR A 35 -23.01 -10.22 -5.26
C THR A 35 -22.89 -11.39 -6.24
N ASP A 36 -23.45 -11.26 -7.44
CA ASP A 36 -23.31 -12.23 -8.55
C ASP A 36 -21.87 -12.32 -9.10
N ARG A 37 -21.03 -11.31 -8.84
CA ARG A 37 -19.64 -11.24 -9.31
C ARG A 37 -18.61 -11.53 -8.22
N LEU A 38 -19.01 -11.45 -6.95
CA LEU A 38 -18.10 -11.59 -5.81
C LEU A 38 -17.33 -12.93 -5.84
N GLY A 39 -18.03 -14.04 -6.10
CA GLY A 39 -17.42 -15.38 -6.08
C GLY A 39 -16.27 -15.50 -7.09
N ALA A 40 -16.54 -15.18 -8.35
CA ALA A 40 -15.53 -15.23 -9.41
C ALA A 40 -14.37 -14.25 -9.17
N LEU A 41 -14.66 -13.05 -8.66
CA LEU A 41 -13.63 -12.07 -8.31
C LEU A 41 -12.73 -12.58 -7.18
N VAL A 42 -13.32 -13.13 -6.12
CA VAL A 42 -12.58 -13.70 -4.99
C VAL A 42 -11.72 -14.87 -5.45
N GLU A 43 -12.27 -15.77 -6.27
CA GLU A 43 -11.53 -16.92 -6.80
C GLU A 43 -10.32 -16.48 -7.64
N ALA A 44 -10.50 -15.51 -8.55
CA ALA A 44 -9.41 -14.99 -9.37
C ALA A 44 -8.30 -14.34 -8.53
N ILE A 45 -8.67 -13.66 -7.43
CA ILE A 45 -7.71 -13.06 -6.50
C ILE A 45 -7.00 -14.15 -5.68
N ASP A 46 -7.75 -15.11 -5.14
CA ASP A 46 -7.20 -16.19 -4.31
C ASP A 46 -6.19 -17.06 -5.07
N GLN A 47 -6.41 -17.30 -6.37
CA GLN A 47 -5.50 -18.08 -7.20
C GLN A 47 -4.15 -17.37 -7.44
N ALA A 48 -4.12 -16.04 -7.46
CA ALA A 48 -2.94 -15.26 -7.83
C ALA A 48 -2.27 -14.50 -6.66
N CYS A 49 -3.03 -14.22 -5.61
CA CYS A 49 -2.60 -13.51 -4.40
C CYS A 49 -3.47 -13.93 -3.20
N PRO A 50 -3.32 -15.15 -2.67
CA PRO A 50 -4.10 -15.61 -1.52
C PRO A 50 -3.92 -14.70 -0.28
N GLU A 51 -2.74 -14.09 -0.13
CA GLU A 51 -2.43 -13.14 0.94
C GLU A 51 -3.25 -11.86 0.84
N CYS A 52 -3.64 -11.44 -0.37
CA CYS A 52 -4.41 -10.21 -0.61
C CYS A 52 -5.77 -10.22 0.10
N ARG A 53 -6.36 -11.39 0.38
CA ARG A 53 -7.61 -11.45 1.16
C ARG A 53 -7.42 -11.10 2.62
N THR A 54 -6.29 -11.51 3.19
CA THR A 54 -5.98 -11.26 4.60
C THR A 54 -5.39 -9.87 4.83
N GLN A 55 -4.56 -9.41 3.90
CA GLN A 55 -3.93 -8.09 3.96
C GLN A 55 -4.86 -6.98 3.48
N GLY A 56 -5.79 -7.32 2.58
CA GLY A 56 -6.72 -6.41 1.92
C GLY A 56 -6.14 -5.74 0.67
N LEU A 57 -6.95 -4.85 0.11
CA LEU A 57 -6.74 -4.25 -1.21
C LEU A 57 -6.91 -2.73 -1.14
N SER A 58 -6.06 -2.02 -1.86
CA SER A 58 -6.09 -0.57 -2.06
C SER A 58 -6.74 -0.24 -3.39
N PRO A 59 -7.97 0.31 -3.42
CA PRO A 59 -8.65 0.64 -4.66
C PRO A 59 -8.04 1.88 -5.33
N CYS A 60 -7.89 1.82 -6.65
CA CYS A 60 -7.45 2.91 -7.51
C CYS A 60 -8.56 3.29 -8.50
N GLY A 61 -9.05 4.52 -8.41
CA GLY A 61 -10.20 5.02 -9.19
C GLY A 61 -10.09 6.51 -9.49
N THR A 62 -11.22 7.19 -9.61
CA THR A 62 -11.29 8.65 -9.78
C THR A 62 -10.67 9.39 -8.60
N ALA A 63 -10.51 10.72 -8.72
CA ALA A 63 -10.03 11.55 -7.61
C ALA A 63 -10.89 11.43 -6.34
N ASP A 64 -12.17 11.08 -6.50
CA ASP A 64 -13.14 10.89 -5.41
C ASP A 64 -13.32 9.41 -5.03
N ILE A 65 -12.35 8.54 -5.35
CA ILE A 65 -12.40 7.12 -4.97
C ILE A 65 -12.63 6.98 -3.47
N GLN A 66 -13.59 6.13 -3.11
CA GLN A 66 -14.03 5.91 -1.73
C GLN A 66 -14.28 4.42 -1.51
N VAL A 67 -14.12 3.98 -0.28
CA VAL A 67 -14.59 2.66 0.18
C VAL A 67 -16.11 2.66 0.37
N GLY A 68 -16.68 1.53 0.74
CA GLY A 68 -18.11 1.39 0.99
C GLY A 68 -18.95 1.34 -0.30
N LYS A 69 -20.24 1.69 -0.20
CA LYS A 69 -21.21 1.55 -1.31
C LYS A 69 -20.91 2.42 -2.53
N ARG A 70 -20.01 3.40 -2.40
CA ARG A 70 -19.59 4.31 -3.48
C ARG A 70 -18.44 3.77 -4.31
N PHE A 71 -17.69 2.79 -3.79
CA PHE A 71 -16.53 2.17 -4.43
C PHE A 71 -16.76 1.84 -5.92
N ALA A 72 -17.78 1.04 -6.22
CA ALA A 72 -18.06 0.62 -7.60
C ALA A 72 -18.32 1.79 -8.57
N LYS A 73 -18.83 2.94 -8.08
CA LYS A 73 -19.15 4.11 -8.91
C LYS A 73 -17.93 4.92 -9.30
N THR A 74 -16.89 4.92 -8.48
CA THR A 74 -15.68 5.74 -8.66
C THR A 74 -14.47 4.92 -9.06
N LEU A 75 -14.59 3.60 -9.12
CA LEU A 75 -13.49 2.70 -9.48
C LEU A 75 -13.09 2.77 -10.95
N PHE A 76 -14.06 2.72 -11.87
CA PHE A 76 -13.77 2.51 -13.29
C PHE A 76 -13.49 3.82 -14.03
N GLN A 77 -12.36 3.89 -14.75
CA GLN A 77 -12.00 5.05 -15.58
C GLN A 77 -11.33 4.63 -16.90
N GLY A 78 -11.09 5.60 -17.77
CA GLY A 78 -10.37 5.41 -19.03
C GLY A 78 -11.22 4.78 -20.14
N LYS A 79 -10.56 4.49 -21.27
CA LYS A 79 -11.15 3.81 -22.44
C LYS A 79 -10.22 2.68 -22.88
N PRO A 80 -10.67 1.41 -22.85
CA PRO A 80 -11.90 0.92 -22.22
C PRO A 80 -11.93 1.21 -20.70
N PRO A 81 -13.12 1.30 -20.06
CA PRO A 81 -13.23 1.51 -18.62
C PRO A 81 -12.62 0.34 -17.83
N ARG A 82 -11.66 0.66 -16.95
CA ARG A 82 -11.02 -0.31 -16.05
C ARG A 82 -10.89 0.25 -14.65
N GLY A 83 -10.96 -0.65 -13.66
CA GLY A 83 -10.62 -0.40 -12.27
C GLY A 83 -9.34 -1.13 -11.91
N TYR A 84 -8.66 -0.67 -10.86
CA TYR A 84 -7.48 -1.35 -10.36
C TYR A 84 -7.55 -1.51 -8.84
N LEU A 85 -7.14 -2.68 -8.36
CA LEU A 85 -6.93 -2.95 -6.94
C LEU A 85 -5.46 -3.31 -6.76
N LEU A 86 -4.74 -2.52 -5.96
CA LEU A 86 -3.38 -2.84 -5.55
C LEU A 86 -3.44 -3.68 -4.26
N SER A 87 -2.61 -4.70 -4.11
CA SER A 87 -2.43 -5.39 -2.82
C SER A 87 -2.08 -4.36 -1.74
N PHE A 88 -2.70 -4.44 -0.56
CA PHE A 88 -2.34 -3.57 0.54
C PHE A 88 -0.96 -3.95 1.09
N LEU A 89 0.03 -3.07 0.97
CA LEU A 89 1.42 -3.39 1.28
C LEU A 89 1.80 -3.04 2.73
N MET A 90 1.32 -1.91 3.22
CA MET A 90 1.55 -1.46 4.58
C MET A 90 0.62 -0.32 4.97
N ALA A 91 0.29 -0.26 6.27
CA ALA A 91 -0.40 0.86 6.86
C ALA A 91 0.54 2.06 7.08
N HIS A 92 -0.07 3.24 7.18
CA HIS A 92 0.64 4.49 7.47
C HIS A 92 1.56 4.36 8.70
N GLY A 93 1.05 3.86 9.82
CA GLY A 93 1.86 3.69 11.05
C GLY A 93 3.09 2.81 10.84
N ALA A 94 2.92 1.65 10.19
CA ALA A 94 4.01 0.72 9.90
C ALA A 94 5.09 1.35 9.00
N PHE A 95 4.69 2.21 8.07
CA PHE A 95 5.65 2.96 7.26
C PHE A 95 6.46 3.95 8.09
N PHE A 96 5.80 4.74 8.94
CA PHE A 96 6.49 5.70 9.80
C PHE A 96 7.37 5.01 10.86
N ASP A 97 7.01 3.82 11.30
CA ASP A 97 7.86 3.01 12.16
C ASP A 97 9.11 2.53 11.39
N ALA A 98 8.95 2.07 10.15
CA ALA A 98 10.06 1.68 9.29
C ALA A 98 11.02 2.85 8.98
N LEU A 99 10.51 4.08 8.85
CA LEU A 99 11.35 5.27 8.67
C LEU A 99 12.34 5.52 9.82
N ARG A 100 12.10 4.94 11.00
CA ARG A 100 12.99 5.06 12.17
C ARG A 100 14.19 4.11 12.14
N THR A 101 14.37 3.37 11.05
CA THR A 101 15.52 2.48 10.85
C THR A 101 16.81 3.30 10.76
N PRO A 102 17.84 3.02 11.59
CA PRO A 102 19.08 3.80 11.59
C PRO A 102 19.88 3.71 10.30
N ASP A 103 19.78 2.59 9.59
CA ASP A 103 20.44 2.38 8.31
C ASP A 103 19.46 2.71 7.15
N ARG A 104 19.86 3.68 6.31
CA ARG A 104 19.05 4.12 5.17
C ARG A 104 18.96 3.05 4.09
N ASP A 105 20.07 2.37 3.82
CA ASP A 105 20.14 1.41 2.73
C ASP A 105 19.38 0.14 3.10
N GLU A 106 19.45 -0.28 4.38
CA GLU A 106 18.58 -1.33 4.92
C GLU A 106 17.09 -0.96 4.78
N PHE A 107 16.72 0.28 5.12
CA PHE A 107 15.35 0.76 4.94
C PHE A 107 14.91 0.73 3.47
N LEU A 108 15.73 1.26 2.55
CA LEU A 108 15.44 1.27 1.12
C LEU A 108 15.29 -0.15 0.56
N GLN A 109 16.19 -1.06 0.94
CA GLN A 109 16.12 -2.46 0.54
C GLN A 109 14.87 -3.15 1.06
N SER A 110 14.54 -2.99 2.35
CA SER A 110 13.36 -3.61 2.95
C SER A 110 12.04 -3.14 2.31
N LEU A 111 11.97 -1.86 1.90
CA LEU A 111 10.86 -1.34 1.12
C LEU A 111 10.85 -1.93 -0.29
N ALA A 112 11.98 -1.97 -0.99
CA ALA A 112 12.06 -2.52 -2.33
C ALA A 112 11.59 -3.99 -2.36
N GLU A 113 12.06 -4.81 -1.42
CA GLU A 113 11.67 -6.22 -1.29
C GLU A 113 10.17 -6.38 -1.01
N ARG A 114 9.61 -5.58 -0.08
CA ARG A 114 8.17 -5.59 0.21
C ARG A 114 7.33 -5.19 -1.00
N PHE A 115 7.78 -4.22 -1.77
CA PHE A 115 7.05 -3.72 -2.93
C PHE A 115 7.25 -4.59 -4.18
N ALA A 116 8.31 -5.40 -4.25
CA ALA A 116 8.51 -6.41 -5.29
C ALA A 116 7.45 -7.53 -5.23
N SER A 117 6.87 -7.78 -4.06
CA SER A 117 5.74 -8.72 -3.92
C SER A 117 4.38 -8.08 -4.21
N ALA A 118 4.32 -6.80 -4.61
CA ALA A 118 3.05 -6.16 -4.90
C ALA A 118 2.28 -6.87 -6.02
N ARG A 119 0.95 -6.87 -5.90
CA ARG A 119 0.03 -7.43 -6.90
C ARG A 119 -0.92 -6.34 -7.34
N LEU A 120 -1.13 -6.25 -8.65
CA LEU A 120 -2.09 -5.33 -9.24
C LEU A 120 -3.16 -6.13 -9.95
N ILE A 121 -4.39 -6.00 -9.47
CA ILE A 121 -5.56 -6.65 -10.06
C ILE A 121 -6.26 -5.62 -10.95
N SER A 122 -6.37 -5.94 -12.24
CA SER A 122 -7.19 -5.18 -13.18
C SER A 122 -8.61 -5.74 -13.19
N LEU A 123 -9.58 -4.84 -13.13
CA LEU A 123 -11.00 -5.14 -13.18
C LEU A 123 -11.58 -4.51 -14.45
N ASP A 124 -12.17 -5.32 -15.31
CA ASP A 124 -12.82 -4.82 -16.51
C ASP A 124 -14.29 -4.51 -16.26
N GLU A 125 -14.76 -3.47 -16.95
CA GLU A 125 -16.16 -3.09 -17.17
C GLU A 125 -17.18 -3.67 -16.17
N GLY A 126 -17.31 -3.04 -14.99
CA GLY A 126 -18.35 -3.39 -14.03
C GLY A 126 -18.16 -4.77 -13.39
N PHE A 127 -16.91 -5.20 -13.19
CA PHE A 127 -16.55 -6.47 -12.55
C PHE A 127 -16.89 -7.71 -13.39
N LYS A 128 -16.95 -7.58 -14.72
CA LYS A 128 -17.19 -8.71 -15.62
C LYS A 128 -16.06 -9.74 -15.59
N SER A 129 -14.82 -9.25 -15.48
CA SER A 129 -13.61 -10.05 -15.37
C SER A 129 -12.61 -9.36 -14.44
N ALA A 130 -11.74 -10.18 -13.87
CA ALA A 130 -10.60 -9.74 -13.10
C ALA A 130 -9.37 -10.51 -13.58
N ARG A 131 -8.25 -9.80 -13.72
CA ARG A 131 -6.94 -10.40 -14.01
C ARG A 131 -5.92 -9.84 -13.05
N VAL A 132 -5.05 -10.70 -12.54
CA VAL A 132 -3.91 -10.27 -11.73
C VAL A 132 -2.71 -10.15 -12.66
N LEU A 133 -2.10 -8.98 -12.68
CA LEU A 133 -0.90 -8.74 -13.46
C LEU A 133 0.29 -9.45 -12.82
N ALA A 134 1.32 -9.69 -13.63
CA ALA A 134 2.61 -10.13 -13.13
C ALA A 134 3.14 -9.17 -12.05
N PRO A 135 4.06 -9.62 -11.18
CA PRO A 135 4.77 -8.73 -10.26
C PRO A 135 5.37 -7.53 -11.01
N PRO A 136 5.58 -6.39 -10.31
CA PRO A 136 6.09 -5.21 -10.97
C PRO A 136 7.45 -5.51 -11.64
N SER A 137 7.60 -5.10 -12.90
CA SER A 137 8.85 -5.26 -13.65
C SER A 137 9.95 -4.33 -13.15
N ASN A 138 9.59 -3.26 -12.45
CA ASN A 138 10.52 -2.36 -11.79
C ASN A 138 9.95 -1.84 -10.46
N VAL A 139 10.83 -1.74 -9.45
CA VAL A 139 10.56 -1.10 -8.16
C VAL A 139 11.69 -0.11 -7.90
N ASP A 140 11.34 1.18 -7.78
CA ASP A 140 12.28 2.24 -7.42
C ASP A 140 11.81 2.91 -6.12
N VAL A 141 12.71 2.99 -5.13
CA VAL A 141 12.43 3.60 -3.84
C VAL A 141 13.28 4.85 -3.71
N GLN A 142 12.61 6.01 -3.64
CA GLN A 142 13.27 7.29 -3.50
C GLN A 142 13.11 7.78 -2.07
N TYR A 143 14.23 7.97 -1.37
CA TYR A 143 14.27 8.58 -0.04
C TYR A 143 15.57 9.36 0.13
N SER A 144 15.50 10.67 0.34
CA SER A 144 16.71 11.49 0.41
C SER A 144 17.50 11.24 1.71
N PRO A 145 18.85 11.32 1.68
CA PRO A 145 19.66 11.25 2.89
C PRO A 145 19.32 12.31 3.93
N GLU A 146 18.92 13.51 3.51
CA GLU A 146 18.53 14.58 4.44
C GLU A 146 17.28 14.22 5.23
N HIS A 147 16.27 13.64 4.58
CA HIS A 147 15.07 13.19 5.27
C HIS A 147 15.30 11.96 6.15
N HIS A 148 16.18 11.04 5.74
CA HIS A 148 16.56 9.91 6.58
C HIS A 148 17.24 10.35 7.88
N ARG A 149 18.18 11.29 7.82
CA ARG A 149 18.81 11.83 9.04
C ARG A 149 17.76 12.41 10.01
N CYS A 150 16.80 13.14 9.46
CA CYS A 150 15.71 13.77 10.20
C CYS A 150 14.79 12.76 10.93
N PHE A 151 14.26 11.75 10.22
CA PHE A 151 13.28 10.82 10.78
C PHE A 151 13.90 9.56 11.41
N GLY A 152 14.99 9.06 10.82
CA GLY A 152 15.67 7.81 11.18
C GLY A 152 16.65 7.97 12.33
N VAL A 153 17.56 8.96 12.24
CA VAL A 153 18.68 9.10 13.16
C VAL A 153 18.33 10.01 14.34
N ASP A 154 17.85 11.22 14.05
CA ASP A 154 17.63 12.24 15.09
C ASP A 154 16.28 12.07 15.82
N ARG A 155 15.37 11.24 15.26
CA ARG A 155 14.03 10.93 15.78
C ARG A 155 13.21 12.17 16.21
N LYS A 156 13.43 13.33 15.59
CA LYS A 156 12.68 14.55 15.89
C LYS A 156 11.24 14.39 15.37
N SER A 157 10.29 14.17 16.27
CA SER A 157 8.93 13.71 15.96
C SER A 157 8.08 14.68 15.13
N THR A 158 8.46 15.95 15.05
CA THR A 158 7.71 17.01 14.34
C THR A 158 8.59 18.21 13.93
N SER A 159 9.88 18.21 14.27
CA SER A 159 10.73 19.41 14.29
C SER A 159 12.05 19.25 13.55
N CYS A 160 12.07 18.55 12.42
CA CYS A 160 13.22 18.62 11.51
C CYS A 160 13.47 20.02 10.93
N CYS A 161 12.73 21.03 11.39
CA CYS A 161 12.93 22.45 11.15
C CYS A 161 13.71 23.17 12.27
N LEU A 162 14.33 22.46 13.22
CA LEU A 162 15.15 23.09 14.27
C LEU A 162 16.59 22.59 14.18
N GLY A 163 17.38 23.29 13.36
CA GLY A 163 18.84 23.28 13.49
C GLY A 163 19.23 23.84 14.86
N ASP A 164 20.25 23.27 15.47
CA ASP A 164 20.89 23.88 16.63
C ASP A 164 21.62 25.14 16.15
N GLY A 165 21.01 26.31 16.44
CA GLY A 165 21.61 27.62 16.20
C GLY A 165 21.16 28.29 14.91
N GLY A 166 20.09 29.08 14.98
CA GLY A 166 19.85 30.31 14.20
C GLY A 166 19.74 30.25 12.67
N ASP A 167 20.21 29.20 12.01
CA ASP A 167 20.13 29.03 10.56
C ASP A 167 18.84 28.26 10.22
N ASP A 168 17.90 28.98 9.62
CA ASP A 168 16.68 28.47 8.97
C ASP A 168 17.05 27.48 7.85
N ARG A 169 17.47 26.26 8.20
CA ARG A 169 17.49 25.15 7.25
C ARG A 169 16.05 24.76 7.01
N SER A 170 15.53 25.24 5.88
CA SER A 170 14.19 24.96 5.39
C SER A 170 13.93 23.47 5.50
N CYS A 171 12.88 23.10 6.24
CA CYS A 171 12.41 21.72 6.27
C CYS A 171 12.34 21.19 4.83
N PRO A 172 12.91 20.01 4.51
CA PRO A 172 12.90 19.56 3.14
C PRO A 172 11.44 19.48 2.67
N PRO A 173 11.15 19.94 1.45
CA PRO A 173 9.79 20.07 0.98
C PRO A 173 9.05 18.73 1.07
N LYS A 174 7.71 18.78 1.26
CA LYS A 174 6.83 17.58 1.20
C LYS A 174 7.10 16.71 -0.04
N ALA A 175 7.64 17.29 -1.11
CA ALA A 175 8.07 16.63 -2.34
C ALA A 175 9.08 15.49 -2.08
N ASP A 176 9.95 15.63 -1.09
CA ASP A 176 11.06 14.71 -0.79
C ASP A 176 10.66 13.58 0.18
N SER A 177 9.38 13.50 0.57
CA SER A 177 8.88 12.37 1.36
C SER A 177 9.18 11.07 0.62
N PRO A 178 9.52 9.97 1.31
CA PRO A 178 9.85 8.73 0.63
C PRO A 178 8.70 8.26 -0.28
N ARG A 179 9.05 7.92 -1.52
CA ARG A 179 8.12 7.48 -2.56
C ARG A 179 8.59 6.15 -3.10
N VAL A 180 7.62 5.30 -3.43
CA VAL A 180 7.88 4.06 -4.16
C VAL A 180 7.24 4.14 -5.52
N PHE A 181 7.99 3.84 -6.56
CA PHE A 181 7.54 3.77 -7.93
C PHE A 181 7.50 2.30 -8.35
N LEU A 182 6.35 1.86 -8.85
CA LEU A 182 6.17 0.51 -9.37
C LEU A 182 5.78 0.62 -10.84
N THR A 183 6.34 -0.26 -11.65
CA THR A 183 5.92 -0.43 -13.04
C THR A 183 5.34 -1.83 -13.21
N PHE A 184 4.10 -1.91 -13.68
CA PHE A 184 3.46 -3.15 -14.09
C PHE A 184 3.22 -3.11 -15.59
N ASP A 185 3.48 -4.22 -16.25
CA ASP A 185 3.19 -4.39 -17.67
C ASP A 185 1.93 -5.25 -17.83
N ASP A 186 1.00 -4.78 -18.66
CA ASP A 186 -0.20 -5.50 -19.07
C ASP A 186 -0.08 -5.80 -20.57
N PRO A 187 0.63 -6.88 -20.95
CA PRO A 187 0.89 -7.21 -22.35
C PRO A 187 -0.39 -7.57 -23.11
N GLU A 188 -1.38 -8.12 -22.42
CA GLU A 188 -2.69 -8.45 -23.01
C GLU A 188 -3.43 -7.17 -23.44
N ALA A 189 -3.34 -6.11 -22.63
CA ALA A 189 -3.87 -4.81 -22.99
C ALA A 189 -2.94 -3.95 -23.86
N GLY A 190 -1.67 -4.32 -23.98
CA GLY A 190 -0.64 -3.47 -24.57
C GLY A 190 -0.38 -2.19 -23.76
N GLU A 191 -0.43 -2.25 -22.43
CA GLU A 191 -0.36 -1.09 -21.53
C GLU A 191 0.75 -1.22 -20.48
N THR A 192 1.27 -0.07 -20.06
CA THR A 192 2.14 0.06 -18.89
C THR A 192 1.41 0.85 -17.80
N LEU A 193 1.50 0.36 -16.56
CA LEU A 193 0.87 0.95 -15.39
C LEU A 193 1.96 1.37 -14.41
N ASN A 194 2.07 2.68 -14.20
CA ASN A 194 3.06 3.26 -13.29
C ASN A 194 2.35 3.69 -12.01
N VAL A 195 2.67 3.05 -10.90
CA VAL A 195 2.16 3.39 -9.58
C VAL A 195 3.19 4.27 -8.88
N THR A 196 2.78 5.45 -8.44
CA THR A 196 3.50 6.22 -7.43
C THR A 196 2.78 5.97 -6.11
N TRP A 197 3.41 5.21 -5.23
CA TRP A 197 2.92 4.97 -3.88
C TRP A 197 3.56 5.97 -2.91
N ALA A 198 2.73 6.51 -2.03
CA ALA A 198 3.14 7.35 -0.93
C ALA A 198 2.28 7.03 0.30
N PRO A 199 2.83 7.13 1.52
CA PRO A 199 2.12 6.80 2.76
C PRO A 199 1.05 7.84 3.14
N ILE A 200 0.89 8.89 2.33
CA ILE A 200 -0.01 10.02 2.60
C ILE A 200 -1.33 9.77 1.84
N ALA A 201 -2.47 9.94 2.54
CA ALA A 201 -3.79 9.81 1.93
C ALA A 201 -3.92 10.69 0.68
N GLY A 202 -4.39 10.10 -0.42
CA GLY A 202 -4.57 10.78 -1.71
C GLY A 202 -3.28 11.10 -2.49
N ALA A 203 -2.09 10.82 -1.94
CA ALA A 203 -0.83 11.04 -2.64
C ALA A 203 -0.48 9.90 -3.60
N SER A 204 -0.99 8.70 -3.33
CA SER A 204 -0.79 7.53 -4.18
C SER A 204 -1.61 7.61 -5.47
N LYS A 205 -0.95 7.35 -6.59
CA LYS A 205 -1.51 7.47 -7.93
C LYS A 205 -1.09 6.29 -8.79
N LEU A 206 -1.94 5.94 -9.75
CA LEU A 206 -1.62 4.98 -10.80
C LEU A 206 -1.85 5.66 -12.15
N LYS A 207 -0.87 5.60 -13.04
CA LYS A 207 -0.98 6.09 -14.41
C LYS A 207 -0.94 4.89 -15.36
N ARG A 208 -2.06 4.66 -16.04
CA ARG A 208 -2.21 3.69 -17.13
C ARG A 208 -1.88 4.39 -18.44
N ALA A 209 -0.98 3.85 -19.24
CA ALA A 209 -0.64 4.39 -20.56
C ALA A 209 -0.48 3.27 -21.60
N PRO A 210 -0.84 3.51 -22.88
CA PRO A 210 -0.52 2.59 -23.95
C PRO A 210 1.00 2.46 -24.12
N THR A 211 1.48 1.24 -24.37
CA THR A 211 2.93 0.96 -24.57
C THR A 211 3.46 1.64 -25.83
N ALA A 212 2.63 1.72 -26.87
CA ALA A 212 2.95 2.40 -28.13
C ALA A 212 3.00 3.94 -28.02
N GLY A 213 2.82 4.50 -26.81
CA GLY A 213 2.72 5.93 -26.58
C GLY A 213 1.28 6.45 -26.70
N GLY A 214 0.99 7.55 -26.03
CA GLY A 214 -0.33 8.17 -26.04
C GLY A 214 -0.70 8.82 -24.71
N ARG A 215 -1.91 9.40 -24.67
CA ARG A 215 -2.43 10.02 -23.45
C ARG A 215 -2.83 8.94 -22.45
N GLY A 216 -2.18 8.92 -21.30
CA GLY A 216 -2.52 8.02 -20.20
C GLY A 216 -3.76 8.46 -19.42
N THR A 217 -4.34 7.53 -18.66
CA THR A 217 -5.39 7.78 -17.67
C THR A 217 -4.78 7.77 -16.27
N LEU A 218 -5.12 8.78 -15.47
CA LEU A 218 -4.68 8.89 -14.09
C LEU A 218 -5.74 8.35 -13.12
N TYR A 219 -5.31 7.55 -12.18
CA TYR A 219 -6.08 7.00 -11.08
C TYR A 219 -5.49 7.48 -9.76
N TYR A 220 -6.35 7.65 -8.76
CA TYR A 220 -5.99 7.96 -7.39
C TYR A 220 -6.23 6.72 -6.54
N CYS A 221 -5.30 6.39 -5.65
CA CYS A 221 -5.31 5.14 -4.90
C CYS A 221 -5.48 5.38 -3.39
N LEU A 222 -6.41 4.66 -2.77
CA LEU A 222 -6.59 4.65 -1.31
C LEU A 222 -5.62 3.65 -0.69
N THR A 223 -4.52 4.16 -0.15
CA THR A 223 -3.38 3.34 0.35
C THR A 223 -3.17 3.47 1.86
N ASN A 224 -3.96 4.33 2.52
CA ASN A 224 -3.92 4.52 3.97
C ASN A 224 -4.53 3.36 4.74
N ASP A 225 -5.55 2.70 4.17
CA ASP A 225 -6.28 1.61 4.81
C ASP A 225 -6.53 0.47 3.81
N ALA A 226 -6.55 -0.75 4.33
CA ALA A 226 -6.88 -1.95 3.59
C ALA A 226 -8.39 -2.02 3.31
N GLY A 227 -8.77 -2.48 2.13
CA GLY A 227 -10.15 -2.78 1.76
C GLY A 227 -10.41 -4.29 1.64
N ALA A 228 -11.57 -4.76 2.08
CA ALA A 228 -12.01 -6.15 1.93
C ALA A 228 -13.21 -6.23 0.99
N LEU A 229 -13.19 -7.17 0.03
CA LEU A 229 -14.30 -7.36 -0.89
C LEU A 229 -15.55 -7.88 -0.14
N LYS A 230 -16.69 -7.26 -0.41
CA LYS A 230 -18.00 -7.66 0.14
C LYS A 230 -19.07 -7.64 -0.94
N GLY A 231 -20.01 -8.57 -0.86
CA GLY A 231 -21.22 -8.54 -1.68
C GLY A 231 -22.14 -7.41 -1.23
N ARG A 232 -22.78 -6.75 -2.19
CA ARG A 232 -23.81 -5.73 -1.95
C ARG A 232 -25.22 -6.30 -2.00
#